data_AF-A0A3T2UZ06-F1
#
_entry.id   AF-A0A3T2UZ06-F1
#
_cell.length_a   1.000
_cell.length_b   1.000
_cell.length_c   1.000
_cell.angle_alpha   90.00
_cell.angle_beta   90.00
_cell.angle_gamma   90.00
#
_symmetry.space_group_name_H-M   'P 1'
#
loop_
_entity.id
_entity.type
_entity.pdbx_description
1 polymer ?
#
loop_
_entity_poly.entity_id
_entity_poly.type
_entity_poly.pdbx_seq_one_letter_code
_entity_poly.pdbx_strand_id
1 'polypeptide(L)' 'ILQLCRNDSLMIGRESFSVDRITPDDGGCSYIRLRREGAGNVRAGGYYEGA' A
#
# COMPACT_ATOMS: atom_id res chain seq x y z
N ILE A 1 14.01 5.48 -15.04
CA ILE A 1 12.78 4.80 -14.57
C ILE A 1 12.79 4.90 -13.06
N LEU A 2 11.78 5.51 -12.43
CA LEU A 2 11.66 5.54 -10.97
C LEU A 2 11.03 4.23 -10.52
N GLN A 3 11.72 3.48 -9.66
CA GLN A 3 11.25 2.21 -9.12
C GLN A 3 10.59 2.45 -7.77
N LEU A 4 9.34 1.99 -7.62
CA LEU A 4 8.61 2.08 -6.37
C LEU A 4 9.15 1.09 -5.34
N CYS A 5 9.40 1.57 -4.12
CA CYS A 5 9.98 0.82 -3.01
C CYS A 5 9.10 0.85 -1.76
N ARG A 6 9.40 -0.04 -0.82
CA ARG A 6 8.78 -0.02 0.51
C ARG A 6 9.16 1.27 1.25
N ASN A 7 8.19 1.85 1.95
CA ASN A 7 8.24 3.15 2.63
C ASN A 7 8.28 4.39 1.73
N ASP A 8 8.20 4.22 0.41
CA ASP A 8 7.96 5.37 -0.47
C ASP A 8 6.63 6.03 -0.13
N SER A 9 6.58 7.35 -0.24
CA SER A 9 5.36 8.13 -0.10
C SER A 9 4.69 8.32 -1.45
N LEU A 10 3.40 8.01 -1.51
CA LEU A 10 2.56 8.13 -2.69
C LEU A 10 1.41 9.10 -2.39
N MET A 11 1.24 10.05 -3.31
CA MET A 11 0.06 10.91 -3.31
C MET A 11 -1.05 10.26 -4.12
N ILE A 12 -2.19 10.01 -3.48
CA ILE A 12 -3.42 9.58 -4.16
C ILE A 12 -4.48 10.64 -3.89
N GLY A 13 -4.83 11.37 -4.94
CA GLY A 13 -5.67 12.57 -4.81
C GLY A 13 -4.95 13.63 -3.95
N ARG A 14 -5.50 13.95 -2.78
CA ARG A 14 -4.96 14.95 -1.83
C ARG A 14 -4.38 14.33 -0.56
N GLU A 15 -4.30 13.00 -0.50
CA GLU A 15 -3.87 12.26 0.69
C GLU A 15 -2.49 11.61 0.46
N SER A 16 -1.70 11.52 1.54
CA SER A 16 -0.40 10.85 1.55
C SER A 16 -0.53 9.41 2.06
N PHE A 17 0.16 8.49 1.40
CA PHE A 17 0.24 7.08 1.77
C PHE A 17 1.67 6.60 1.75
N SER A 18 2.06 5.80 2.74
CA SER A 18 3.33 5.04 2.70
C SER A 18 3.11 3.66 2.09
N VAL A 19 4.04 3.21 1.26
CA VAL A 19 4.05 1.83 0.76
C VAL A 19 4.44 0.88 1.88
N ASP A 20 3.51 0.05 2.34
CA ASP A 20 3.75 -0.94 3.40
C ASP A 20 4.32 -2.25 2.84
N ARG A 21 3.73 -2.76 1.75
CA ARG A 21 4.14 -4.02 1.11
C ARG A 21 3.92 -3.96 -0.40
N ILE A 22 4.84 -4.57 -1.15
CA ILE A 22 4.69 -4.84 -2.58
C ILE A 22 4.65 -6.37 -2.71
N THR A 23 3.55 -6.89 -3.25
CA THR A 23 3.39 -8.32 -3.53
C THR A 23 3.47 -8.49 -5.05
N PRO A 24 4.54 -9.12 -5.57
CA PRO A 24 4.57 -9.49 -6.97
C PRO A 24 3.51 -10.55 -7.26
N ASP A 25 2.86 -10.46 -8.41
CA ASP A 25 2.00 -11.51 -8.94
C ASP A 25 2.69 -12.18 -10.14
N ASP A 26 2.55 -13.49 -10.27
CA ASP A 26 3.21 -14.29 -11.31
C ASP A 26 2.71 -13.94 -12.73
N GLY A 27 1.59 -13.20 -12.84
CA GLY A 27 1.01 -12.68 -14.08
C GLY A 27 1.56 -11.33 -14.56
N GLY A 28 2.58 -10.77 -13.91
CA GLY A 28 3.22 -9.50 -14.31
C GLY A 28 2.56 -8.24 -13.76
N CYS A 29 1.53 -8.40 -12.93
CA CYS A 29 0.98 -7.33 -12.12
C CYS A 29 1.63 -7.32 -10.73
N SER A 30 1.51 -6.22 -9.98
CA SER A 30 1.93 -6.18 -8.58
C SER A 30 0.86 -5.50 -7.76
N TYR A 31 0.58 -6.05 -6.59
CA TYR A 31 -0.33 -5.45 -5.62
C TYR A 31 0.47 -4.66 -4.61
N ILE A 32 0.05 -3.41 -4.37
CA ILE A 32 0.73 -2.52 -3.43
C ILE A 32 -0.21 -2.26 -2.26
N ARG A 33 0.21 -2.64 -1.04
CA ARG A 33 -0.49 -2.30 0.19
C ARG A 33 -0.02 -0.94 0.67
N LEU A 34 -0.98 -0.05 0.88
CA LEU A 34 -0.73 1.33 1.29
C LEU A 34 -1.19 1.56 2.74
N ARG A 35 -0.43 2.37 3.48
CA ARG A 35 -0.77 2.83 4.82
C ARG A 35 -0.92 4.34 4.79
N ARG A 36 -2.12 4.84 5.05
CA ARG A 36 -2.44 6.27 5.09
C ARG A 36 -1.60 6.99 6.12
N GLU A 37 -1.00 8.11 5.72
CA GLU A 37 -0.27 9.00 6.62
C GLU A 37 -1.19 10.13 7.07
N GLY A 38 -1.48 10.22 8.38
CA GLY A 38 -2.19 11.36 8.96
C GLY A 38 -3.73 11.32 8.86
N ALA A 39 -4.36 10.45 9.63
CA ALA A 39 -5.53 10.72 10.47
C ALA A 39 -5.65 9.53 11.42
N GLY A 40 -5.49 9.79 12.72
CA GLY A 40 -5.13 8.80 13.74
C GLY A 40 -5.89 7.48 13.66
N ASN A 41 -5.13 6.38 13.81
CA ASN A 41 -5.59 5.08 14.32
C ASN A 41 -6.99 4.61 13.88
N VAL A 42 -7.36 4.81 12.61
CA VAL A 42 -8.45 4.03 12.04
C VAL A 42 -7.88 2.65 11.81
N ARG A 43 -8.11 1.76 12.77
CA ARG A 43 -7.89 0.31 12.65
C ARG A 43 -8.58 -0.14 11.36
N ALA A 44 -7.86 -0.14 10.25
CA ALA A 44 -8.24 -0.84 9.05
C ALA A 44 -8.16 -2.33 9.39
N GLY A 45 -9.29 -2.83 9.90
CA GLY A 45 -9.48 -4.20 10.31
C GLY A 45 -9.00 -5.16 9.24
N GLY A 46 -8.32 -6.20 9.69
CA GLY A 46 -7.71 -7.21 8.84
C GLY A 46 -8.73 -7.83 7.90
N TYR A 47 -8.38 -7.85 6.62
CA TYR A 47 -8.85 -8.88 5.72
C TYR A 47 -7.93 -10.09 5.95
N TYR A 48 -8.47 -11.09 6.63
CA TYR A 48 -7.92 -12.44 6.68
C TYR A 48 -8.34 -13.18 5.41
N GLU A 49 -7.48 -14.11 5.03
CA GLU A 49 -7.41 -14.87 3.79
C GLU A 49 -8.62 -15.77 3.50
N GLY A 50 -8.81 -16.02 2.20
CA GLY A 50 -9.00 -17.35 1.60
C GLY A 50 -9.96 -18.34 2.26
N ALA A 51 -11.08 -18.56 1.60
CA ALA A 51 -11.75 -19.86 1.59
C ALA A 51 -11.41 -20.58 0.27
#